data_AF-A0A356MLA3-F1
#
_entry.id   AF-A0A356MLA3-F1
#
_cell.length_a   1.000
_cell.length_b   1.000
_cell.length_c   1.000
_cell.angle_alpha   90.00
_cell.angle_beta   90.00
_cell.angle_gamma   90.00
#
_symmetry.space_group_name_H-M   'P 1'
#
loop_
_entity.id
_entity.type
_entity.pdbx_description
1 polymer ?
#
loop_
_entity_poly.entity_id
_entity_poly.type
_entity_poly.pdbx_seq_one_letter_code
_entity_poly.pdbx_strand_id
1 'polypeptide(L)' 'MLLEPPIDQLIAKVGNPYKLAVMVSKRAKTLQQTLTETEREEIPEVTRAVNEVYNGKIISK' A
#
# COMPACT_ATOMS: atom_id res chain seq x y z
N MET A 1 -7.21 -5.55 -12.30
CA MET A 1 -6.56 -6.79 -11.83
C MET A 1 -5.31 -6.38 -11.06
N LEU A 2 -5.18 -6.76 -9.78
CA LEU A 2 -4.05 -6.44 -8.88
C LEU A 2 -2.81 -7.30 -9.24
N LEU A 3 -2.34 -7.22 -10.48
CA LEU A 3 -1.14 -7.95 -10.93
C LEU A 3 0.15 -7.18 -10.68
N GLU A 4 0.07 -5.85 -10.56
CA GLU A 4 1.19 -4.95 -10.34
C GLU A 4 0.92 -4.10 -9.08
N PRO A 5 1.86 -4.01 -8.12
CA PRO A 5 3.15 -4.72 -8.05
C PRO A 5 2.99 -6.22 -7.72
N PRO A 6 3.88 -7.10 -8.18
CA PRO A 6 3.84 -8.52 -7.86
C PRO A 6 4.07 -8.75 -6.35
N ILE A 7 3.24 -9.63 -5.77
CA ILE A 7 3.21 -9.88 -4.32
C ILE A 7 4.56 -10.36 -3.77
N ASP A 8 5.30 -11.16 -4.54
CA ASP A 8 6.60 -11.68 -4.13
C ASP A 8 7.63 -10.57 -3.91
N GLN A 9 7.59 -9.50 -4.71
CA GLN A 9 8.49 -8.36 -4.57
C GLN A 9 8.13 -7.51 -3.35
N LEU A 10 6.84 -7.39 -3.03
CA LEU A 10 6.37 -6.72 -1.82
C LEU A 10 6.78 -7.51 -0.56
N ILE A 11 6.63 -8.84 -0.60
CA ILE A 11 7.05 -9.72 0.50
C ILE A 11 8.57 -9.68 0.65
N ALA A 12 9.36 -9.70 -0.43
CA ALA A 12 10.81 -9.59 -0.36
C ALA A 12 11.29 -8.28 0.31
N LYS A 13 10.57 -7.17 0.11
CA LYS A 13 10.88 -5.88 0.77
C LYS A 13 10.49 -5.85 2.24
N VAL A 14 9.36 -6.44 2.61
CA VAL A 14 8.82 -6.37 3.98
C VAL A 14 9.29 -7.55 4.86
N GLY A 15 9.67 -8.66 4.24
CA GLY A 15 10.12 -9.91 4.85
C GLY A 15 9.00 -10.83 5.35
N ASN A 16 7.77 -10.32 5.54
CA ASN A 16 6.65 -11.08 6.06
C ASN A 16 5.31 -10.67 5.42
N PRO A 17 4.53 -11.61 4.86
CA PRO A 17 3.27 -11.31 4.15
C PRO A 17 2.17 -10.76 5.07
N TYR A 18 2.09 -11.21 6.33
CA TYR A 18 1.12 -10.68 7.29
C TYR A 18 1.49 -9.27 7.74
N LYS A 19 2.79 -9.01 7.90
CA LYS A 19 3.31 -7.66 8.18
C LYS A 19 3.00 -6.72 7.03
N LEU A 20 3.15 -7.17 5.79
CA LEU A 20 2.78 -6.42 4.59
C LEU A 20 1.28 -6.06 4.60
N ALA A 21 0.40 -7.02 4.89
CA ALA A 21 -1.04 -6.78 4.97
C ALA A 21 -1.37 -5.70 6.01
N VAL A 22 -0.86 -5.82 7.24
CA VAL A 22 -1.11 -4.84 8.32
C VAL A 22 -0.57 -3.45 7.94
N MET A 23 0.62 -3.37 7.32
CA MET A 23 1.20 -2.11 6.87
C MET A 23 0.35 -1.41 5.83
N VAL A 24 -0.03 -2.14 4.78
CA VAL A 24 -0.88 -1.61 3.70
C VAL A 24 -2.23 -1.18 4.25
N SER A 25 -2.86 -1.95 5.13
CA SER A 25 -4.14 -1.59 5.75
C SER A 25 -4.06 -0.32 6.60
N LYS A 26 -3.02 -0.19 7.44
CA LYS A 26 -2.81 1.03 8.24
C LYS A 26 -2.63 2.25 7.34
N ARG A 27 -1.82 2.11 6.29
CA ARG A 27 -1.57 3.21 5.37
C ARG A 27 -2.80 3.60 4.57
N ALA A 28 -3.54 2.63 4.04
CA ALA A 28 -4.78 2.88 3.31
C ALA A 28 -5.79 3.65 4.17
N LYS A 29 -5.88 3.34 5.48
CA LYS A 29 -6.74 4.07 6.41
C LYS A 29 -6.27 5.51 6.65
N THR A 30 -4.97 5.76 6.71
CA THR A 30 -4.43 7.13 6.75
C THR A 30 -4.77 7.88 5.47
N LEU A 31 -4.58 7.25 4.30
CA LEU A 31 -4.92 7.85 3.01
C LEU A 31 -6.41 8.16 2.89
N GLN A 32 -7.28 7.29 3.41
CA GLN A 32 -8.72 7.54 3.48
C GLN A 32 -9.08 8.75 4.35
N GLN A 33 -8.23 9.18 5.28
CA GLN A 33 -8.49 10.38 6.08
C GLN A 33 -7.91 11.64 5.43
N THR A 34 -6.89 11.51 4.60
CA THR A 34 -6.15 12.65 4.02
C THR A 34 -6.53 12.98 2.59
N LEU A 35 -6.99 12.00 1.81
CA LEU A 35 -7.34 12.19 0.39
C LEU A 35 -8.71 12.85 0.24
N THR A 36 -8.80 13.75 -0.74
CA THR A 36 -10.05 14.32 -1.22
C THR A 36 -10.92 13.28 -1.94
N GLU A 37 -12.21 13.54 -2.12
CA GLU A 37 -13.13 12.61 -2.80
C GLU A 37 -12.66 12.30 -4.24
N THR A 38 -12.22 13.33 -4.98
CA THR A 38 -11.72 13.19 -6.35
C THR A 38 -10.50 12.27 -6.43
N GLU A 39 -9.56 12.37 -5.49
CA GLU A 39 -8.36 11.52 -5.48
C GLU A 39 -8.66 10.05 -5.17
N ARG A 40 -9.75 9.76 -4.44
CA ARG A 40 -10.18 8.40 -4.11
C ARG A 40 -10.85 7.71 -5.30
N GLU A 41 -11.60 8.47 -6.09
CA GLU A 41 -12.26 7.95 -7.30
C GLU A 41 -11.24 7.56 -8.38
N GLU A 42 -10.13 8.28 -8.50
CA GLU A 42 -9.09 7.98 -9.49
C GLU A 42 -8.30 6.70 -9.16
N ILE A 43 -7.84 6.57 -7.91
CA ILE A 43 -6.99 5.44 -7.49
C ILE A 43 -7.39 5.04 -6.07
N PRO A 44 -7.82 3.78 -5.87
CA PRO A 44 -8.13 3.25 -4.55
C PRO A 44 -6.97 3.42 -3.57
N GLU A 45 -7.29 3.69 -2.32
CA GLU A 45 -6.31 3.99 -1.26
C GLU A 45 -5.39 2.79 -1.01
N VAL A 46 -5.92 1.57 -1.15
CA VAL A 46 -5.14 0.33 -1.04
C VAL A 46 -4.08 0.26 -2.14
N THR A 47 -4.44 0.57 -3.38
CA THR A 47 -3.50 0.58 -4.51
C THR A 47 -2.41 1.63 -4.30
N ARG A 48 -2.76 2.82 -3.82
CA ARG A 48 -1.79 3.87 -3.46
C ARG A 48 -0.83 3.38 -2.37
N ALA A 49 -1.36 2.79 -1.29
CA ALA A 49 -0.56 2.26 -0.19
C ALA A 49 0.41 1.15 -0.64
N VAL A 50 -0.05 0.23 -1.49
CA VAL A 50 0.79 -0.83 -2.07
C VAL A 50 1.94 -0.23 -2.89
N ASN A 51 1.65 0.78 -3.72
CA ASN A 51 2.67 1.47 -4.52
C ASN A 51 3.69 2.21 -3.64
N GLU A 52 3.26 2.81 -2.53
CA GLU A 52 4.18 3.47 -1.58
C GLU A 52 5.11 2.47 -0.88
N VAL A 53 4.60 1.29 -0.50
CA VAL A 53 5.41 0.20 0.05
C VAL A 53 6.40 -0.33 -0.99
N TYR A 54 5.94 -0.54 -2.22
CA TYR A 54 6.80 -0.99 -3.32
C TYR A 54 7.97 -0.03 -3.59
N ASN A 55 7.68 1.27 -3.64
CA ASN A 55 8.67 2.33 -3.87
C ASN A 55 9.56 2.62 -2.65
N GLY A 56 9.36 1.94 -1.51
CA GLY A 56 10.16 2.15 -0.30
C GLY A 56 9.87 3.47 0.44
N LYS A 57 8.76 4.15 0.13
CA LYS A 57 8.32 5.36 0.86
C LYS A 57 7.84 5.03 2.28
N ILE A 58 7.40 3.79 2.50
CA ILE A 58 6.97 3.29 3.81
C ILE A 58 7.93 2.19 4.23
N ILE A 59 8.62 2.45 5.34
CA ILE A 59 9.58 1.52 5.93
C ILE A 59 8.98 1.05 7.25
N SER A 60 8.82 -0.27 7.42
CA SER A 60 8.62 -0.78 8.77
C SER A 60 9.97 -0.79 9.47
N LYS A 61 10.12 0.10 10.46
CA LYS A 61 11.04 -0.20 11.56
C LYS A 61 10.53 -1.40 12.36
#